data_AF-A0A089P2B9-F1
#
_entry.id   AF-A0A089P2B9-F1
#
_cell.length_a   1.000
_cell.length_b   1.000
_cell.length_c   1.000
_cell.angle_alpha   90.00
_cell.angle_beta   90.00
_cell.angle_gamma   90.00
#
_symmetry.space_group_name_H-M   'P 1'
#
loop_
_entity.id
_entity.type
_entity.pdbx_description
1 polymer ?
#
loop_
_entity_poly.entity_id
_entity_poly.type
_entity_poly.pdbx_seq_one_letter_code
_entity_poly.pdbx_strand_id
1 'polypeptide(L)' 'MNEAITREKQIKAGSRKKKLALIEAMNPDWNDLYPDLA' A
#
# COMPACT_ATOMS: atom_id res chain seq x y z
N MET A 1 -3.59 18.28 -1.34
CA MET A 1 -4.68 17.47 -1.94
C MET A 1 -4.24 16.69 -3.18
N ASN A 2 -3.43 17.26 -4.08
CA ASN A 2 -3.01 16.59 -5.33
C ASN A 2 -2.01 15.43 -5.16
N GLU A 3 -1.17 15.47 -4.11
CA GLU A 3 -0.13 14.45 -3.90
C GLU A 3 -0.70 13.07 -3.59
N ALA A 4 -1.71 12.99 -2.71
CA ALA A 4 -2.36 11.72 -2.36
C ALA A 4 -2.95 11.03 -3.61
N ILE A 5 -3.70 11.80 -4.42
CA ILE A 5 -4.30 11.31 -5.67
C ILE A 5 -3.22 10.91 -6.67
N THR A 6 -2.14 11.68 -6.80
CA THR A 6 -1.03 11.37 -7.72
C THR A 6 -0.30 10.10 -7.29
N ARG A 7 -0.03 9.94 -6.00
CA ARG A 7 0.61 8.74 -5.44
C ARG A 7 -0.27 7.51 -5.60
N GLU A 8 -1.57 7.64 -5.36
CA GLU A 8 -2.55 6.57 -5.60
C GLU A 8 -2.50 6.09 -7.06
N LYS A 9 -2.54 7.03 -8.03
CA LYS A 9 -2.42 6.72 -9.46
C LYS A 9 -1.12 5.99 -9.79
N GLN A 10 0.02 6.43 -9.24
CA GLN A 10 1.31 5.77 -9.43
C GLN A 10 1.33 4.34 -8.88
N ILE A 11 0.76 4.11 -7.68
CA ILE A 11 0.65 2.76 -7.10
C ILE A 11 -0.22 1.89 -7.99
N LYS A 12 -1.40 2.40 -8.40
CA LYS A 12 -2.36 1.66 -9.23
C LYS A 12 -1.77 1.26 -10.58
N ALA A 13 -1.03 2.14 -11.24
CA ALA A 13 -0.35 1.89 -12.51
C ALA A 13 0.94 1.05 -12.40
N GLY A 14 1.48 0.86 -11.19
CA GLY A 14 2.69 0.07 -10.95
C GLY A 14 2.50 -1.45 -11.18
N SER A 15 3.62 -2.16 -11.39
CA SER A 15 3.61 -3.62 -11.54
C SER A 15 3.21 -4.33 -10.24
N ARG A 16 2.68 -5.56 -10.36
CA ARG A 16 2.33 -6.40 -9.19
C ARG A 16 3.52 -6.57 -8.24
N LYS A 17 4.73 -6.79 -8.77
CA LYS A 17 5.96 -6.89 -7.96
C LYS A 17 6.22 -5.64 -7.12
N LYS A 18 6.03 -4.44 -7.68
CA LYS A 18 6.20 -3.18 -6.95
C LYS A 18 5.14 -2.99 -5.87
N LYS A 19 3.89 -3.40 -6.14
CA LYS A 19 2.80 -3.37 -5.14
C LYS A 19 3.09 -4.31 -3.97
N LEU A 20 3.52 -5.55 -4.25
CA LEU A 20 3.89 -6.52 -3.22
C LEU A 20 5.05 -6.03 -2.35
N ALA A 21 6.14 -5.56 -2.97
CA ALA A 21 7.27 -5.02 -2.22
C ALA A 21 6.89 -3.83 -1.31
N LEU A 22 5.95 -2.98 -1.75
CA LEU A 22 5.43 -1.89 -0.91
C LEU A 22 4.62 -2.42 0.27
N ILE A 23 3.76 -3.43 0.05
CA ILE A 23 2.97 -4.06 1.12
C ILE A 23 3.91 -4.73 2.13
N GLU A 24 4.85 -5.55 1.67
CA GLU A 24 5.82 -6.26 2.53
C GLU A 24 6.73 -5.30 3.32
N ALA A 25 7.09 -4.15 2.74
CA ALA A 25 7.87 -3.15 3.46
C ALA A 25 7.08 -2.46 4.60
N MET A 26 5.75 -2.39 4.49
CA MET A 26 4.88 -1.71 5.46
C MET A 26 4.17 -2.67 6.44
N ASN A 27 3.90 -3.89 5.99
CA ASN A 27 3.24 -4.95 6.75
C ASN A 27 3.94 -6.29 6.43
N PRO A 28 5.17 -6.49 6.94
CA PRO A 28 6.00 -7.65 6.62
C PRO A 28 5.36 -8.97 7.04
N ASP A 29 4.59 -8.94 8.13
CA ASP A 29 3.92 -10.11 8.71
C ASP A 29 2.52 -10.35 8.12
N TRP A 30 2.07 -9.50 7.19
CA TRP A 30 0.74 -9.58 6.59
C TRP A 30 -0.40 -9.62 7.62
N ASN A 31 -0.20 -8.94 8.76
CA ASN A 31 -1.21 -8.86 9.81
C ASN A 31 -2.48 -8.22 9.26
N ASP A 32 -3.63 -8.78 9.61
CA ASP A 32 -4.90 -8.09 9.42
C ASP A 32 -4.97 -6.94 10.42
N LEU A 33 -4.96 -5.71 9.89
CA LEU A 33 -4.92 -4.50 10.70
C LEU A 33 -6.34 -4.03 11.12
N TYR A 34 -7.40 -4.62 10.54
CA TYR A 34 -8.77 -4.21 10.84
C TYR A 34 -9.15 -4.35 12.33
N PRO A 35 -8.78 -5.43 13.05
CA PRO A 35 -9.07 -5.57 14.48
C PRO A 35 -8.46 -4.48 15.36
N ASP A 36 -7.39 -3.81 14.90
CA ASP A 36 -6.67 -2.79 15.67
C ASP A 36 -7.21 -1.37 15.44
N LEU A 37 -8.16 -1.19 14.52
CA LEU A 37 -8.81 0.08 14.23
C LEU A 37 -9.98 0.31 15.20
N ALA A 38 -9.68 0.73 16.43
CA ALA A 38 -10.67 1.21 17.40
C ALA A 38 -11.18 2.63 17.07
#